data_AF-A0A951CH35-F1
#
_entry.id   AF-A0A951CH35-F1
#
_cell.length_a   1.000
_cell.length_b   1.000
_cell.length_c   1.000
_cell.angle_alpha   90.00
_cell.angle_beta   90.00
_cell.angle_gamma   90.00
#
_symmetry.space_group_name_H-M   'P 1'
#
loop_
_entity.id
_entity.type
_entity.pdbx_description
1 polymer ?
#
loop_
_entity_poly.entity_id
_entity_poly.type
_entity_poly.pdbx_seq_one_letter_code
_entity_poly.pdbx_strand_id
1 'polypeptide(L)'
;METIDLTNLRNFARRTGQQTHPELLDARPLEHVNKIEIDEEHITIEFDEKTTRYYNTNEIAHREWVYKYNDDPAFVNAVRGVIELARKHLKEMPENIACPPGCAECCSGYEPFVSKSDVQRIADHLGLTYAETMERYVVARPSADSYHVGWLRKVGDDISDQCVFLMGNRSGRYYCGIYPARPGDCREFTPIGCDDVDASLPRKSSFKVGAAFQPKRRGRARNG
;
A
#
# COMPACT_ATOMS: atom_id res chain seq x y z
N MET A 1 2.86 32.30 -15.69
CA MET A 1 4.13 33.00 -15.45
C MET A 1 5.16 32.42 -16.40
N GLU A 2 5.89 33.26 -17.13
CA GLU A 2 7.02 32.81 -17.95
C GLU A 2 7.98 32.00 -17.07
N THR A 3 8.35 30.80 -17.54
CA THR A 3 9.53 30.09 -17.07
C THR A 3 10.66 31.10 -16.92
N ILE A 4 11.30 31.14 -15.75
CA ILE A 4 12.38 32.09 -15.46
C ILE A 4 13.45 31.93 -16.55
N ASP A 5 13.39 32.80 -17.55
CA ASP A 5 14.39 32.88 -18.60
C ASP A 5 15.63 33.44 -17.93
N LEU A 6 16.63 32.58 -17.73
CA LEU A 6 17.93 32.95 -17.16
C LEU A 6 18.58 34.11 -17.94
N THR A 7 18.20 34.31 -19.21
CA THR A 7 18.57 35.47 -20.03
C THR A 7 17.97 36.78 -19.50
N ASN A 8 16.73 36.74 -18.99
CA ASN A 8 16.06 37.88 -18.40
C ASN A 8 16.50 38.18 -16.96
N LEU A 9 17.05 37.19 -16.24
CA LEU A 9 17.54 37.38 -14.87
C LEU A 9 18.72 38.36 -14.81
N ARG A 10 19.64 38.27 -15.79
CA ARG A 10 20.76 39.24 -15.94
C ARG A 10 20.24 40.65 -16.24
N ASN A 11 19.21 40.76 -17.08
CA ASN A 11 18.59 42.05 -17.40
C ASN A 11 17.86 42.65 -16.19
N PHE A 12 17.20 41.82 -15.38
CA PHE A 12 16.55 42.23 -14.14
C PHE A 12 17.58 42.76 -13.12
N ALA A 13 18.64 42.00 -12.88
CA ALA A 13 19.74 42.39 -11.98
C ALA A 13 20.40 43.70 -12.41
N ARG A 14 20.63 43.88 -13.71
CA ARG A 14 21.17 45.13 -14.27
C ARG A 14 20.22 46.33 -14.06
N ARG A 15 18.91 46.08 -14.08
CA ARG A 15 17.87 47.12 -13.91
C ARG A 15 17.65 47.48 -12.44
N THR A 16 17.72 46.53 -11.53
CA THR A 16 17.43 46.74 -10.10
C THR A 16 18.68 46.98 -9.25
N GLY A 17 19.87 46.77 -9.80
CA GLY A 17 21.13 46.88 -9.06
C GLY A 17 21.33 45.77 -8.02
N GLN A 18 20.45 44.78 -8.00
CA GLN A 18 20.51 43.66 -7.08
C GLN A 18 21.64 42.72 -7.53
N GLN A 19 22.64 42.52 -6.67
CA GLN A 19 23.69 41.53 -6.91
C GLN A 19 23.04 40.14 -6.94
N THR A 20 22.78 39.66 -8.14
CA THR A 20 22.47 38.26 -8.36
C THR A 20 23.73 37.62 -8.89
N HIS A 21 24.01 36.40 -8.42
CA HIS A 21 25.05 35.54 -8.94
C HIS A 21 24.37 34.40 -9.69
N PRO A 22 23.93 34.60 -10.95
CA PRO A 22 23.27 33.55 -11.73
C PRO A 22 24.10 32.27 -11.82
N GLU A 23 25.43 32.38 -11.71
CA GLU A 23 26.37 31.26 -11.64
C GLU A 23 26.21 30.37 -10.40
N LEU A 24 25.58 30.86 -9.33
CA LEU A 24 25.26 30.09 -8.14
C LEU A 24 23.88 29.42 -8.22
N LEU A 25 23.10 29.70 -9.27
CA LEU A 25 21.81 29.05 -9.49
C LEU A 25 22.06 27.65 -10.06
N ASP A 26 21.65 26.63 -9.31
CA ASP A 26 21.72 25.25 -9.75
C ASP A 26 20.59 24.97 -10.76
N ALA A 27 20.90 25.16 -12.04
CA ALA A 27 19.97 25.01 -13.16
C ALA A 27 20.03 23.61 -13.80
N ARG A 28 20.62 22.62 -13.12
CA ARG A 28 20.67 21.25 -13.64
C ARG A 28 19.26 20.66 -13.73
N PRO A 29 18.99 19.82 -14.74
CA PRO A 29 17.70 19.13 -14.84
C PRO A 29 17.52 18.17 -13.66
N LEU A 30 16.26 17.96 -13.25
CA LEU A 30 15.88 16.89 -12.33
C LEU A 30 16.03 15.55 -13.07
N GLU A 31 17.00 14.73 -12.68
CA GLU A 31 17.24 13.42 -13.32
C GLU A 31 16.68 12.25 -12.49
N HIS A 32 16.77 12.32 -11.15
CA HIS A 32 16.34 11.24 -10.25
C HIS A 32 15.51 11.77 -9.07
N VAL A 33 14.18 11.70 -9.20
CA VAL A 33 13.25 12.05 -8.11
C VAL A 33 13.08 10.86 -7.17
N ASN A 34 13.34 11.08 -5.89
CA ASN A 34 13.31 10.06 -4.84
C ASN A 34 12.02 10.12 -4.03
N LYS A 35 11.61 11.34 -3.66
CA LYS A 35 10.40 11.58 -2.87
C LYS A 35 9.71 12.83 -3.38
N ILE A 36 8.39 12.78 -3.40
CA ILE A 36 7.53 13.94 -3.64
C ILE A 36 6.59 14.03 -2.45
N GLU A 37 6.61 15.17 -1.78
CA GLU A 37 5.71 15.53 -0.71
C GLU A 37 4.87 16.72 -1.16
N ILE A 38 3.56 16.63 -0.98
CA ILE A 38 2.61 17.66 -1.41
C ILE A 38 1.76 18.04 -0.21
N ASP A 39 1.79 19.31 0.15
CA ASP A 39 0.91 19.89 1.16
C ASP A 39 -0.04 20.92 0.53
N GLU A 40 -0.77 21.69 1.35
CA GLU A 40 -1.75 22.67 0.87
C GLU A 40 -1.12 23.85 0.09
N GLU A 41 0.18 24.08 0.24
CA GLU A 41 0.87 25.23 -0.36
C GLU A 41 2.13 24.88 -1.15
N HIS A 42 2.80 23.78 -0.80
CA HIS A 42 4.11 23.43 -1.31
C HIS A 42 4.12 22.03 -1.93
N ILE A 43 4.94 21.90 -2.96
CA ILE A 43 5.44 20.63 -3.44
C ILE A 43 6.93 20.60 -3.12
N THR A 44 7.33 19.59 -2.36
CA THR A 44 8.72 19.30 -2.02
C THR A 44 9.17 18.10 -2.83
N ILE A 45 10.25 18.25 -3.58
CA ILE A 45 10.86 17.17 -4.36
C ILE A 45 12.25 16.93 -3.80
N GLU A 46 12.48 15.72 -3.26
CA GLU A 46 13.82 15.24 -2.94
C GLU A 46 14.37 14.47 -4.15
N PHE A 47 15.58 14.78 -4.57
CA PHE A 47 16.19 14.26 -5.79
C PHE A 47 17.71 14.17 -5.71
N ASP A 48 18.31 13.49 -6.69
CA ASP A 48 19.76 13.27 -6.82
C ASP A 48 20.42 12.69 -5.55
N GLU A 49 19.75 11.74 -4.89
CA GLU A 49 20.31 11.12 -3.70
C GLU A 49 21.59 10.34 -4.05
N LYS A 50 22.64 10.63 -3.27
CA LYS A 50 23.92 9.96 -3.35
C LYS A 50 24.26 9.35 -1.99
N THR A 51 24.24 8.02 -1.93
CA THR A 51 24.76 7.27 -0.79
C THR A 51 26.26 7.06 -0.95
N THR A 52 27.07 7.66 -0.08
CA THR A 52 28.50 7.35 0.06
C THR A 52 28.65 6.32 1.17
N ARG A 53 29.20 5.14 0.83
CA ARG A 53 29.35 4.02 1.77
C ARG A 53 30.75 4.01 2.37
N TYR A 54 30.83 4.02 3.70
CA TYR A 54 32.07 3.81 4.46
C TYR A 54 32.00 2.48 5.21
N TYR A 55 33.15 1.94 5.63
CA TYR A 55 33.25 0.60 6.25
C TYR A 55 32.32 0.40 7.47
N ASN A 56 32.01 1.48 8.21
CA ASN A 56 31.16 1.43 9.42
C ASN A 56 29.97 2.42 9.41
N THR A 57 29.80 3.22 8.35
CA THR A 57 28.72 4.22 8.28
C THR A 57 28.38 4.54 6.83
N ASN A 58 27.14 4.94 6.56
CA ASN A 58 26.73 5.45 5.27
C ASN A 58 26.35 6.92 5.41
N GLU A 59 26.80 7.74 4.48
CA GLU A 59 26.41 9.13 4.37
C GLU A 59 25.47 9.27 3.17
N ILE A 60 24.23 9.69 3.42
CA ILE A 60 23.22 9.91 2.38
C ILE A 60 23.08 11.42 2.20
N ALA A 61 23.46 11.92 1.03
CA ALA A 61 23.22 13.30 0.63
C ALA A 61 22.09 13.31 -0.40
N HIS A 62 21.06 14.13 -0.18
CA HIS A 62 20.01 14.39 -1.16
C HIS A 62 19.88 15.90 -1.37
N ARG A 63 19.20 16.28 -2.45
CA ARG A 63 18.88 17.67 -2.76
C ARG A 63 17.37 17.85 -2.69
N GLU A 64 16.94 19.05 -2.32
CA GLU A 64 15.54 19.36 -2.09
C GLU A 64 15.15 20.62 -2.86
N TRP A 65 14.02 20.55 -3.57
CA TRP A 65 13.35 21.69 -4.16
C TRP A 65 11.99 21.87 -3.49
N VAL A 66 11.77 23.05 -2.91
CA VAL A 66 10.49 23.46 -2.33
C VAL A 66 9.87 24.50 -3.24
N TYR A 67 8.68 24.22 -3.76
CA TYR A 67 7.98 25.11 -4.68
C TYR A 67 6.56 25.40 -4.19
N LYS A 68 6.23 26.70 -4.08
CA LYS A 68 4.87 27.14 -3.78
C LYS A 68 4.01 27.03 -5.05
N TYR A 69 3.27 25.94 -5.16
CA TYR A 69 2.60 25.59 -6.42
C TYR A 69 1.29 26.34 -6.67
N ASN A 70 0.73 26.98 -5.64
CA ASN A 70 -0.55 27.68 -5.72
C ASN A 70 -0.57 28.83 -6.73
N ASP A 71 0.60 29.35 -7.11
CA ASP A 71 0.75 30.42 -8.10
C ASP A 71 0.87 29.90 -9.56
N ASP A 72 0.94 28.56 -9.75
CA ASP A 72 1.01 27.92 -11.07
C ASP A 72 -0.28 27.14 -11.39
N PRO A 73 -1.12 27.65 -12.33
CA PRO A 73 -2.36 26.99 -12.71
C PRO A 73 -2.18 25.55 -13.22
N ALA A 74 -1.04 25.22 -13.84
CA ALA A 74 -0.79 23.88 -14.35
C ALA A 74 -0.61 22.89 -13.19
N PHE A 75 0.20 23.26 -12.18
CA PHE A 75 0.37 22.44 -10.98
C PHE A 75 -0.91 22.34 -10.17
N VAL A 76 -1.64 23.44 -9.96
CA VAL A 76 -2.94 23.41 -9.27
C VAL A 76 -3.92 22.45 -9.93
N ASN A 77 -4.01 22.46 -11.27
CA ASN A 77 -4.87 21.53 -12.01
C ASN A 77 -4.42 20.07 -11.87
N ALA A 78 -3.12 19.81 -11.86
CA ALA A 78 -2.56 18.47 -11.69
C ALA A 78 -2.83 17.92 -10.29
N VAL A 79 -2.54 18.70 -9.25
CA VAL A 79 -2.81 18.34 -7.85
C VAL A 79 -4.30 18.11 -7.62
N ARG A 80 -5.17 18.94 -8.20
CA ARG A 80 -6.62 18.70 -8.18
C ARG A 80 -6.99 17.32 -8.75
N GLY A 81 -6.39 16.93 -9.88
CA GLY A 81 -6.61 15.61 -10.48
C GLY A 81 -6.20 14.47 -9.55
N VAL A 82 -5.07 14.61 -8.85
CA VAL A 82 -4.62 13.64 -7.83
C VAL A 82 -5.64 13.57 -6.68
N ILE A 83 -6.12 14.72 -6.19
CA ILE A 83 -7.12 14.78 -5.11
C ILE A 83 -8.45 14.14 -5.54
N GLU A 84 -8.91 14.39 -6.77
CA GLU A 84 -10.14 13.78 -7.30
C GLU A 84 -10.02 12.25 -7.43
N LEU A 85 -8.88 11.77 -7.92
CA LEU A 85 -8.57 10.34 -7.94
C LEU A 85 -8.49 9.77 -6.52
N ALA A 86 -7.84 10.46 -5.59
CA ALA A 86 -7.78 10.06 -4.19
C ALA A 86 -9.18 9.95 -3.58
N ARG A 87 -10.05 10.94 -3.75
CA ARG A 87 -11.45 10.90 -3.27
C ARG A 87 -12.26 9.75 -3.90
N LYS A 88 -12.01 9.46 -5.18
CA LYS A 88 -12.69 8.41 -5.91
C LYS A 88 -12.25 7.01 -5.46
N HIS A 89 -10.94 6.82 -5.29
CA HIS A 89 -10.32 5.50 -5.14
C HIS A 89 -9.87 5.17 -3.71
N LEU A 90 -9.50 6.18 -2.92
CA LEU A 90 -9.14 6.01 -1.52
C LEU A 90 -10.39 6.20 -0.67
N LYS A 91 -10.60 5.26 0.25
CA LYS A 91 -11.65 5.34 1.26
C LYS A 91 -10.96 5.31 2.60
N GLU A 92 -11.39 6.19 3.50
CA GLU A 92 -10.99 6.07 4.90
C GLU A 92 -11.44 4.69 5.40
N MET A 93 -10.52 3.99 6.04
CA MET A 93 -10.85 2.79 6.77
C MET A 93 -11.37 3.26 8.14
N PRO A 94 -12.67 3.13 8.46
CA PRO A 94 -13.16 3.58 9.76
C PRO A 94 -12.38 2.88 10.87
N GLU A 95 -12.08 3.62 11.94
CA GLU A 95 -11.24 3.16 13.08
C GLU A 95 -11.83 1.96 13.84
N ASN A 96 -12.96 1.40 13.39
CA ASN A 96 -13.70 0.30 14.00
C ASN A 96 -14.31 -0.64 12.94
N ILE A 97 -13.58 -1.02 11.88
CA ILE A 97 -14.06 -2.08 10.98
C ILE A 97 -14.13 -3.39 11.73
N ALA A 98 -15.36 -3.83 11.98
CA ALA A 98 -15.63 -5.17 12.45
C ALA A 98 -15.53 -6.20 11.36
N CYS A 99 -14.94 -7.34 11.70
CA CYS A 99 -15.05 -8.58 10.95
C CYS A 99 -16.06 -9.51 11.65
N PRO A 100 -17.37 -9.18 11.72
CA PRO A 100 -18.32 -10.09 12.34
C PRO A 100 -18.41 -11.38 11.52
N PRO A 101 -18.55 -12.55 12.16
CA PRO A 101 -18.83 -13.79 11.46
C PRO A 101 -20.01 -13.60 10.49
N GLY A 102 -19.81 -13.87 9.20
CA GLY A 102 -20.84 -13.72 8.18
C GLY A 102 -20.67 -12.54 7.20
N CYS A 103 -19.80 -11.55 7.46
CA CYS A 103 -19.71 -10.34 6.63
C CYS A 103 -18.85 -10.50 5.35
N ALA A 104 -17.71 -11.21 5.41
CA ALA A 104 -16.77 -11.43 4.29
C ALA A 104 -16.18 -10.21 3.57
N GLU A 105 -16.64 -8.98 3.82
CA GLU A 105 -16.26 -7.80 3.04
C GLU A 105 -14.73 -7.55 3.01
N CYS A 106 -14.05 -7.63 4.17
CA CYS A 106 -12.59 -7.51 4.19
C CYS A 106 -11.88 -8.65 3.45
N CYS A 107 -12.49 -9.84 3.38
CA CYS A 107 -11.92 -10.97 2.66
C CYS A 107 -12.09 -10.84 1.14
N SER A 108 -13.08 -10.07 0.66
CA SER A 108 -13.35 -9.82 -0.76
C SER A 108 -12.86 -8.47 -1.29
N GLY A 109 -12.39 -7.54 -0.44
CA GLY A 109 -11.97 -6.20 -0.89
C GLY A 109 -10.57 -5.77 -0.47
N TYR A 110 -9.86 -6.59 0.31
CA TYR A 110 -8.56 -6.23 0.88
C TYR A 110 -7.52 -7.34 0.67
N GLU A 111 -6.27 -6.94 0.42
CA GLU A 111 -5.10 -7.81 0.31
C GLU A 111 -4.22 -7.62 1.56
N PRO A 112 -4.37 -8.47 2.58
CA PRO A 112 -3.60 -8.33 3.81
C PRO A 112 -2.13 -8.64 3.53
N PHE A 113 -1.24 -7.74 3.92
CA PHE A 113 0.18 -7.99 3.94
C PHE A 113 0.49 -9.11 4.93
N VAL A 114 1.56 -9.84 4.63
CA VAL A 114 2.06 -10.91 5.50
C VAL A 114 3.53 -10.72 5.77
N SER A 115 3.89 -10.73 7.05
CA SER A 115 5.28 -10.80 7.50
C SER A 115 5.80 -12.23 7.47
N LYS A 116 7.11 -12.41 7.65
CA LYS A 116 7.71 -13.74 7.86
C LYS A 116 7.06 -14.49 9.03
N SER A 117 6.73 -13.76 10.10
CA SER A 117 6.10 -14.35 11.29
C SER A 117 4.67 -14.79 11.03
N ASP A 118 3.93 -14.06 10.18
CA ASP A 118 2.57 -14.45 9.78
C ASP A 118 2.58 -15.73 8.96
N VAL A 119 3.49 -15.83 8.00
CA VAL A 119 3.63 -17.02 7.16
C VAL A 119 4.01 -18.23 8.00
N GLN A 120 4.94 -18.10 8.94
CA GLN A 120 5.29 -19.20 9.84
C GLN A 120 4.09 -19.63 10.70
N ARG A 121 3.32 -18.68 11.23
CA ARG A 121 2.12 -18.97 12.03
C ARG A 121 1.06 -19.72 11.24
N ILE A 122 0.86 -19.35 9.97
CA ILE A 122 -0.06 -20.05 9.06
C ILE A 122 0.46 -21.45 8.77
N ALA A 123 1.76 -21.60 8.52
CA ALA A 123 2.42 -22.87 8.27
C ALA A 123 2.22 -23.84 9.45
N ASP A 124 2.52 -23.38 10.67
CA ASP A 124 2.35 -24.15 11.91
C ASP A 124 0.88 -24.57 12.12
N HIS A 125 -0.06 -23.68 11.82
CA HIS A 125 -1.49 -23.96 11.96
C HIS A 125 -2.00 -24.98 10.95
N LEU A 126 -1.47 -24.96 9.72
CA LEU A 126 -1.88 -25.87 8.63
C LEU A 126 -1.07 -27.17 8.60
N GLY A 127 -0.03 -27.30 9.44
CA GLY A 127 0.90 -28.43 9.38
C GLY A 127 1.73 -28.47 8.10
N LEU A 128 2.04 -27.29 7.55
CA LEU A 128 2.84 -27.11 6.34
C LEU A 128 4.20 -26.53 6.69
N THR A 129 5.15 -26.62 5.77
CA THR A 129 6.40 -25.86 5.87
C THR A 129 6.18 -24.40 5.48
N TYR A 130 7.10 -23.52 5.91
CA TYR A 130 7.15 -22.12 5.49
C TYR A 130 7.16 -22.00 3.96
N ALA A 131 8.00 -22.79 3.28
CA ALA A 131 8.14 -22.76 1.83
C ALA A 131 6.85 -23.17 1.11
N GLU A 132 6.18 -24.23 1.55
CA GLU A 132 4.88 -24.64 1.00
C GLU A 132 3.80 -23.59 1.23
N THR A 133 3.84 -22.90 2.37
CA THR A 133 2.88 -21.85 2.70
C THR A 133 3.08 -20.63 1.81
N MET A 134 4.34 -20.23 1.60
CA MET A 134 4.71 -19.17 0.66
C MET A 134 4.21 -19.49 -0.75
N GLU A 135 4.49 -20.70 -1.23
CA GLU A 135 4.10 -21.13 -2.58
C GLU A 135 2.57 -21.12 -2.77
N ARG A 136 1.84 -21.74 -1.83
CA ARG A 136 0.40 -22.00 -1.98
C ARG A 136 -0.47 -20.79 -1.65
N TYR A 137 -0.09 -19.99 -0.66
CA TYR A 137 -0.99 -19.02 -0.05
C TYR A 137 -0.49 -17.58 -0.06
N VAL A 138 0.73 -17.32 -0.51
CA VAL A 138 1.31 -15.97 -0.55
C VAL A 138 1.65 -15.58 -1.98
N VAL A 139 1.34 -14.34 -2.34
CA VAL A 139 1.90 -13.69 -3.52
C VAL A 139 3.14 -12.94 -3.06
N ALA A 140 4.31 -13.46 -3.41
CA ALA A 140 5.57 -12.94 -2.91
C ALA A 140 5.83 -11.52 -3.44
N ARG A 141 6.05 -10.58 -2.52
CA ARG A 141 6.55 -9.24 -2.83
C ARG A 141 7.46 -8.80 -1.68
N PRO A 142 8.75 -8.56 -1.93
CA PRO A 142 9.64 -8.05 -0.90
C PRO A 142 9.27 -6.60 -0.55
N SER A 143 9.19 -6.29 0.75
CA SER A 143 9.29 -4.91 1.24
C SER A 143 10.76 -4.46 1.28
N ALA A 144 11.00 -3.15 1.33
CA ALA A 144 12.34 -2.57 1.37
C ALA A 144 13.19 -3.07 2.56
N ASP A 145 12.54 -3.37 3.69
CA ASP A 145 13.14 -3.89 4.92
C ASP A 145 12.99 -5.42 5.07
N SER A 146 12.36 -6.10 4.09
CA SER A 146 12.02 -7.52 4.15
C SER A 146 11.16 -7.94 5.35
N TYR A 147 10.49 -6.99 6.02
CA TYR A 147 9.55 -7.27 7.09
C TYR A 147 8.30 -7.95 6.54
N HIS A 148 7.71 -7.39 5.48
CA HIS A 148 6.65 -8.01 4.70
C HIS A 148 7.25 -8.83 3.54
N VAL A 149 6.70 -10.02 3.33
CA VAL A 149 7.14 -10.95 2.27
C VAL A 149 6.13 -11.07 1.14
N GLY A 150 4.99 -10.40 1.25
CA GLY A 150 3.94 -10.41 0.24
C GLY A 150 2.58 -10.12 0.84
N TRP A 151 1.54 -10.60 0.17
CA TRP A 151 0.15 -10.58 0.64
C TRP A 151 -0.50 -11.95 0.47
N LEU A 152 -1.62 -12.17 1.16
CA LEU A 152 -2.38 -13.41 1.00
C LEU A 152 -2.98 -13.52 -0.39
N ARG A 153 -2.83 -14.71 -0.98
CA ARG A 153 -3.36 -15.03 -2.31
C ARG A 153 -4.89 -14.96 -2.32
N LYS A 154 -5.41 -14.42 -3.43
CA LYS A 154 -6.84 -14.45 -3.77
C LYS A 154 -7.18 -15.68 -4.61
N VAL A 155 -8.46 -16.00 -4.67
CA VAL A 155 -9.00 -17.12 -5.43
C VAL A 155 -8.85 -16.90 -6.96
N GLY A 156 -8.83 -15.64 -7.40
CA GLY A 156 -8.47 -15.22 -8.74
C GLY A 156 -7.51 -14.04 -8.71
N ASP A 157 -7.35 -13.35 -9.84
CA ASP A 157 -6.38 -12.28 -10.02
C ASP A 157 -6.97 -10.87 -9.77
N ASP A 158 -8.28 -10.77 -9.51
CA ASP A 158 -8.93 -9.49 -9.23
C ASP A 158 -8.89 -9.18 -7.73
N ILE A 159 -8.66 -7.91 -7.36
CA ILE A 159 -8.67 -7.48 -5.95
C ILE A 159 -10.03 -7.74 -5.26
N SER A 160 -11.11 -7.70 -6.04
CA SER A 160 -12.47 -8.03 -5.61
C SER A 160 -12.71 -9.53 -5.39
N ASP A 161 -11.76 -10.38 -5.77
CA ASP A 161 -11.84 -11.81 -5.51
C ASP A 161 -11.65 -12.12 -4.02
N GLN A 162 -12.17 -13.28 -3.64
CA GLN A 162 -12.17 -13.77 -2.28
C GLN A 162 -10.76 -14.19 -1.84
N CYS A 163 -10.42 -13.94 -0.58
CA CYS A 163 -9.25 -14.53 0.06
C CYS A 163 -9.30 -16.06 -0.02
N VAL A 164 -8.15 -16.70 -0.26
CA VAL A 164 -8.01 -18.16 -0.35
C VAL A 164 -8.51 -18.92 0.89
N PHE A 165 -8.54 -18.26 2.05
CA PHE A 165 -9.02 -18.81 3.31
C PHE A 165 -10.48 -18.44 3.66
N LEU A 166 -11.20 -17.73 2.78
CA LEU A 166 -12.62 -17.44 2.99
C LEU A 166 -13.46 -18.70 2.77
N MET A 167 -14.31 -19.03 3.74
CA MET A 167 -15.20 -20.19 3.72
C MET A 167 -16.66 -19.77 3.88
N GLY A 168 -17.61 -20.69 3.62
CA GLY A 168 -19.02 -20.49 4.01
C GLY A 168 -20.00 -20.05 2.91
N ASN A 169 -19.63 -20.21 1.63
CA ASN A 169 -20.45 -19.77 0.49
C ASN A 169 -21.86 -20.39 0.36
N ARG A 170 -22.19 -21.48 1.08
CA ARG A 170 -23.47 -22.21 0.94
C ARG A 170 -24.59 -21.75 1.89
N SER A 171 -24.27 -21.04 2.97
CA SER A 171 -25.22 -20.73 4.05
C SER A 171 -25.44 -19.22 4.27
N GLY A 172 -24.81 -18.37 3.45
CA GLY A 172 -24.79 -16.91 3.69
C GLY A 172 -23.99 -16.51 4.93
N ARG A 173 -23.26 -17.46 5.55
CA ARG A 173 -22.41 -17.23 6.72
C ARG A 173 -20.97 -17.54 6.35
N TYR A 174 -20.21 -16.48 6.10
CA TYR A 174 -18.79 -16.58 5.83
C TYR A 174 -17.95 -16.68 7.11
N TYR A 175 -16.84 -17.41 7.04
CA TYR A 175 -15.85 -17.50 8.13
C TYR A 175 -14.44 -17.67 7.56
N CYS A 176 -13.42 -17.34 8.36
CA CYS A 176 -12.02 -17.55 8.00
C CYS A 176 -11.58 -18.98 8.36
N GLY A 177 -11.02 -19.71 7.39
CA GLY A 177 -10.48 -21.06 7.60
C GLY A 177 -9.22 -21.12 8.45
N ILE A 178 -8.53 -19.98 8.64
CA ILE A 178 -7.32 -19.84 9.46
C ILE A 178 -7.51 -18.83 10.59
N TYR A 179 -8.74 -18.67 11.10
CA TYR A 179 -9.07 -17.63 12.08
C TYR A 179 -8.07 -17.47 13.26
N PRO A 180 -7.64 -18.55 13.96
CA PRO A 180 -6.66 -18.43 15.05
C PRO A 180 -5.24 -18.12 14.58
N ALA A 181 -4.95 -18.29 13.28
CA ALA A 181 -3.64 -18.07 12.66
C ALA A 181 -3.63 -16.87 11.69
N ARG A 182 -4.67 -16.03 11.70
CA ARG A 182 -4.78 -14.82 10.87
C ARG A 182 -3.49 -13.98 10.91
N PRO A 183 -3.09 -13.35 9.78
CA PRO A 183 -2.03 -12.34 9.74
C PRO A 183 -2.28 -11.16 10.66
N GLY A 184 -1.23 -10.38 10.97
CA GLY A 184 -1.31 -9.11 11.72
C GLY A 184 -2.42 -8.21 11.20
N ASP A 185 -2.36 -7.83 9.91
CA ASP A 185 -3.37 -7.02 9.23
C ASP A 185 -4.80 -7.54 9.44
N CYS A 186 -5.00 -8.86 9.41
CA CYS A 186 -6.31 -9.46 9.59
C CYS A 186 -6.79 -9.50 11.06
N ARG A 187 -5.87 -9.39 12.03
CA ARG A 187 -6.17 -9.36 13.47
C ARG A 187 -6.54 -7.96 13.95
N GLU A 188 -6.08 -6.93 13.27
CA GLU A 188 -6.40 -5.53 13.59
C GLU A 188 -7.89 -5.21 13.39
N PHE A 189 -8.57 -5.94 12.51
CA PHE A 189 -10.03 -5.89 12.40
C PHE A 189 -10.69 -6.52 13.64
N THR A 190 -10.97 -5.68 14.65
CA THR A 190 -11.68 -6.07 15.87
C THR A 190 -13.18 -6.17 15.59
N PRO A 191 -13.86 -7.28 15.93
CA PRO A 191 -15.31 -7.31 15.91
C PRO A 191 -15.84 -6.28 16.93
N ILE A 192 -16.67 -5.32 16.48
CA ILE A 192 -17.25 -4.18 17.22
C ILE A 192 -17.14 -4.32 18.76
N GLY A 193 -16.36 -3.42 19.37
CA GLY A 193 -16.38 -3.11 20.79
C GLY A 193 -15.42 -3.94 21.65
N CYS A 194 -14.19 -3.44 21.81
CA CYS A 194 -13.20 -3.62 22.89
C CYS A 194 -13.02 -4.95 23.66
N ASP A 195 -13.66 -6.04 23.25
CA ASP A 195 -13.44 -7.38 23.75
C ASP A 195 -13.44 -8.32 22.55
N ASP A 196 -12.50 -9.27 22.52
CA ASP A 196 -12.52 -10.36 21.55
C ASP A 196 -13.80 -11.21 21.76
N VAL A 197 -14.90 -10.82 21.10
CA VAL A 197 -16.20 -11.49 21.21
C VAL A 197 -16.15 -12.95 20.74
N ASP A 198 -15.04 -13.45 20.18
CA ASP A 198 -14.87 -14.87 19.87
C ASP A 198 -14.66 -15.78 21.07
N ALA A 199 -14.30 -15.23 22.23
CA ALA A 199 -14.32 -15.98 23.48
C ALA A 199 -15.75 -16.18 24.00
N SER A 200 -16.66 -15.24 23.71
CA SER A 200 -18.07 -15.25 24.15
C SER A 200 -19.02 -15.88 23.12
N LEU A 201 -18.60 -16.01 21.86
CA LEU A 201 -19.34 -16.77 20.87
C LEU A 201 -19.32 -18.27 21.24
N PRO A 202 -20.50 -18.92 21.37
CA PRO A 202 -20.56 -20.33 21.72
C PRO A 202 -19.91 -21.16 20.60
N ARG A 203 -18.66 -21.60 20.85
CA ARG A 203 -17.90 -22.50 19.98
C ARG A 203 -18.53 -23.89 20.02
N LYS A 204 -19.69 -24.06 19.38
CA LYS A 204 -20.30 -25.39 19.21
C LYS A 204 -19.46 -26.31 18.32
N SER A 205 -18.45 -25.78 17.62
CA SER A 205 -17.46 -26.57 16.89
C SER A 205 -16.15 -25.80 16.76
N SER A 206 -15.02 -26.50 16.84
CA SER A 206 -13.76 -26.01 16.31
C SER A 206 -13.94 -25.66 14.82
N PHE A 207 -13.36 -24.54 14.39
CA PHE A 207 -13.31 -24.22 12.96
C PHE A 207 -12.59 -25.37 12.27
N LYS A 208 -13.31 -26.14 11.44
CA LYS A 208 -12.68 -27.19 10.66
C LYS A 208 -11.86 -26.52 9.59
N VAL A 209 -10.54 -26.69 9.66
CA VAL A 209 -9.65 -26.33 8.57
C VAL A 209 -10.12 -27.09 7.33
N GLY A 210 -10.67 -26.35 6.37
CA GLY A 210 -11.16 -26.87 5.11
C GLY A 210 -10.15 -26.65 4.00
N ALA A 211 -10.30 -27.37 2.88
CA ALA A 211 -9.52 -27.07 1.68
C ALA A 211 -9.81 -25.63 1.23
N ALA A 212 -8.75 -24.93 0.81
CA ALA A 212 -8.84 -23.59 0.24
C ALA A 212 -10.01 -23.46 -0.75
N PHE A 213 -10.70 -22.31 -0.72
CA PHE A 213 -11.82 -22.08 -1.61
C PHE A 213 -11.37 -22.21 -3.06
N GLN A 214 -11.93 -23.17 -3.78
CA GLN A 214 -11.73 -23.28 -5.22
C GLN A 214 -12.92 -22.64 -5.93
N PRO A 215 -12.68 -21.69 -6.85
CA PRO A 215 -13.77 -21.11 -7.61
C PRO A 215 -14.36 -22.22 -8.49
N LYS A 216 -15.68 -22.20 -8.70
CA LYS A 216 -16.29 -23.08 -9.70
C LYS A 216 -15.59 -22.80 -11.03
N ARG A 217 -14.85 -23.78 -11.57
CA ARG A 217 -14.30 -23.70 -12.93
C ARG A 217 -15.45 -23.27 -13.85
N ARG A 218 -15.36 -22.07 -14.43
CA ARG A 218 -16.31 -21.64 -15.46
C ARG A 218 -16.26 -22.70 -16.55
N GLY A 219 -17.37 -23.43 -16.70
CA GLY A 219 -17.51 -24.41 -17.76
C GLY A 219 -17.21 -23.71 -19.08
N ARG A 220 -16.31 -24.31 -19.88
CA ARG A 220 -15.93 -23.85 -21.21
C ARG A 220 -17.23 -23.56 -21.97
N ALA A 221 -17.51 -22.30 -22.27
CA ALA A 221 -18.63 -21.93 -23.11
C ALA A 221 -18.46 -22.73 -24.42
N ARG A 222 -19.44 -23.60 -24.71
CA ARG A 222 -19.55 -24.21 -26.04
C ARG A 222 -19.87 -23.07 -26.99
N ASN A 223 -18.85 -22.60 -27.72
CA ASN A 223 -19.06 -21.78 -28.90
C ASN A 223 -19.79 -22.67 -29.92
N GLY A 224 -21.08 -22.43 -30.09
CA GLY A 224 -21.89 -22.88 -31.21
C GLY A 224 -22.07 -21.73 -32.19
#